data_AF-A0A8H6VFE2-F1
#
_entry.id   AF-A0A8H6VFE2-F1
#
_cell.length_a   1.000
_cell.length_b   1.000
_cell.length_c   1.000
_cell.angle_alpha   90.00
_cell.angle_beta   90.00
_cell.angle_gamma   90.00
#
_symmetry.space_group_name_H-M   'P 1'
#
loop_
_entity.id
_entity.type
_entity.pdbx_description
1 polymer ?
#
loop_
_entity_poly.entity_id
_entity_poly.type
_entity_poly.pdbx_seq_one_letter_code
_entity_poly.pdbx_strand_id
1 'polypeptide(L)'
;MVSEYTNRFSSSQATIIAQMNFGTEWSYAYNELDFPLNLMVKLKQWSDVVYNGIIGTINKQGYAAFRPFNIKHVFRHNLIDKGVIAVLQSVIESDTPKRQWPGSQFAISTPQARAVLSVANAKGIWWMLASHKEALGEKAFSSH
;
A
#
# COMPACT_ATOMS: atom_id res chain seq x y z
N MET A 1 -6.66 -7.86 -20.02
CA MET A 1 -6.09 -6.85 -19.09
C MET A 1 -5.83 -7.56 -17.77
N VAL A 2 -4.57 -7.80 -17.40
CA VAL A 2 -4.23 -8.56 -16.20
C VAL A 2 -3.54 -7.63 -15.22
N SER A 3 -4.32 -7.07 -14.29
CA SER A 3 -3.77 -6.50 -13.05
C SER A 3 -3.73 -7.62 -12.01
N GLU A 4 -2.62 -7.78 -11.31
CA GLU A 4 -2.48 -8.80 -10.29
C GLU A 4 -2.23 -8.16 -8.93
N TYR A 5 -3.13 -8.45 -7.98
CA TYR A 5 -3.07 -7.96 -6.61
C TYR A 5 -3.20 -9.13 -5.64
N THR A 6 -2.08 -9.58 -5.09
CA THR A 6 -2.02 -10.61 -4.04
C THR A 6 -1.78 -9.93 -2.70
N ASN A 7 -2.83 -9.92 -1.88
CA ASN A 7 -2.80 -9.33 -0.53
C ASN A 7 -3.21 -10.39 0.49
N ARG A 8 -2.45 -10.47 1.59
CA ARG A 8 -2.81 -11.27 2.77
C ARG A 8 -3.16 -10.30 3.89
N PHE A 9 -4.23 -10.57 4.63
CA PHE A 9 -4.59 -9.77 5.78
C PHE A 9 -4.87 -10.65 6.99
N SER A 10 -4.58 -10.13 8.17
CA SER A 10 -4.91 -10.75 9.45
C SER A 10 -5.64 -9.73 10.30
N SER A 11 -6.90 -10.01 10.62
CA SER A 11 -7.70 -9.10 11.46
C SER A 11 -7.23 -9.09 12.91
N SER A 12 -6.84 -10.25 13.45
CA SER A 12 -6.32 -10.39 14.82
C SER A 12 -4.96 -9.69 15.02
N GLN A 13 -4.13 -9.63 13.98
CA GLN A 13 -2.83 -8.94 14.02
C GLN A 13 -2.86 -7.55 13.38
N ALA A 14 -4.04 -7.10 12.92
CA ALA A 14 -4.23 -5.83 12.22
C ALA A 14 -3.15 -5.54 11.15
N THR A 15 -2.83 -6.56 10.35
CA THR A 15 -1.69 -6.56 9.42
C THR A 15 -2.16 -6.82 8.00
N ILE A 16 -1.58 -6.09 7.04
CA ILE A 16 -1.73 -6.34 5.61
C ILE A 16 -0.34 -6.60 5.02
N ILE A 17 -0.20 -7.68 4.26
CA ILE A 17 0.96 -7.99 3.44
C ILE A 17 0.55 -7.82 1.97
N ALA A 18 1.10 -6.80 1.35
CA ALA A 18 0.97 -6.51 -0.06
C ALA A 18 2.10 -7.23 -0.82
N GLN A 19 1.82 -8.46 -1.27
CA GLN A 19 2.83 -9.39 -1.78
C GLN A 19 3.19 -9.14 -3.25
N MET A 20 2.18 -8.95 -4.11
CA MET A 20 2.34 -8.61 -5.53
C MET A 20 1.23 -7.64 -5.90
N ASN A 21 1.55 -6.43 -6.35
CA ASN A 21 0.54 -5.42 -6.66
C ASN A 21 0.94 -4.69 -7.94
N PHE A 22 0.64 -5.31 -9.07
CA PHE A 22 0.88 -4.76 -10.39
C PHE A 22 -0.38 -4.04 -10.87
N GLY A 23 -0.31 -2.71 -10.84
CA GLY A 23 -1.40 -1.88 -11.33
C GLY A 23 -1.57 -1.99 -12.83
N THR A 24 -2.76 -1.68 -13.30
CA THR A 24 -3.14 -1.82 -14.71
C THR A 24 -2.23 -1.05 -15.66
N GLU A 25 -1.71 0.11 -15.26
CA GLU A 25 -0.77 0.91 -16.06
C GLU A 25 0.61 0.26 -16.17
N TRP A 26 1.10 -0.35 -15.09
CA TRP A 26 2.34 -1.12 -15.13
C TRP A 26 2.17 -2.35 -16.04
N SER A 27 1.07 -3.08 -15.87
CA SER A 27 0.76 -4.23 -16.73
C SER A 27 0.57 -3.82 -18.19
N TYR A 28 0.00 -2.65 -18.46
CA TYR A 28 -0.16 -2.12 -19.81
C TYR A 28 1.19 -1.81 -20.46
N ALA A 29 2.05 -1.07 -19.75
CA ALA A 29 3.38 -0.71 -20.24
C ALA A 29 4.30 -1.92 -20.41
N TYR A 30 4.19 -2.92 -19.53
CA TYR A 30 5.05 -4.11 -19.55
C TYR A 30 4.61 -5.18 -20.55
N ASN A 31 3.29 -5.32 -20.81
CA ASN A 31 2.77 -6.34 -21.72
C ASN A 31 2.48 -5.82 -23.14
N GLU A 32 2.92 -4.60 -23.47
CA GLU A 32 2.74 -3.97 -24.80
C GLU A 32 1.31 -4.09 -25.34
N LEU A 33 0.31 -3.89 -24.46
CA LEU A 33 -1.08 -4.06 -24.84
C LEU A 33 -1.53 -2.90 -25.73
N ASP A 34 -2.12 -3.21 -26.90
CA ASP A 34 -2.53 -2.21 -27.89
C ASP A 34 -3.97 -1.72 -27.66
N PHE A 35 -4.29 -1.33 -26.41
CA PHE A 35 -5.63 -0.92 -25.99
C PHE A 35 -5.69 0.56 -25.60
N PRO A 36 -6.73 1.32 -25.99
CA PRO A 36 -6.79 2.75 -25.67
C PRO A 36 -6.76 3.02 -24.15
N LEU A 37 -5.78 3.79 -23.67
CA LEU A 37 -5.62 4.14 -22.25
C LEU A 37 -6.86 4.80 -21.62
N ASN A 38 -7.64 5.53 -22.43
CA ASN A 38 -8.87 6.21 -22.01
C ASN A 38 -10.03 5.23 -21.71
N LEU A 39 -9.94 3.99 -22.18
CA LEU A 39 -10.93 2.94 -21.92
C LEU A 39 -10.54 2.06 -20.72
N MET A 40 -9.38 2.32 -20.10
CA MET A 40 -8.91 1.57 -18.95
C MET A 40 -9.75 1.86 -17.70
N VAL A 41 -10.24 0.81 -17.04
CA VAL A 41 -11.08 0.92 -15.84
C VAL A 41 -10.42 1.77 -14.75
N LYS A 42 -11.22 2.55 -14.01
CA LYS A 42 -10.74 3.48 -12.98
C LYS A 42 -10.21 2.80 -11.71
N LEU A 43 -10.58 1.54 -11.46
CA LEU A 43 -10.11 0.76 -10.32
C LEU A 43 -8.63 0.36 -10.52
N LYS A 44 -7.73 1.33 -10.33
CA LYS A 44 -6.29 1.20 -10.58
C LYS A 44 -5.47 1.30 -9.30
N GLN A 45 -6.04 1.89 -8.25
CA GLN A 45 -5.32 2.12 -7.00
C GLN A 45 -5.39 0.89 -6.10
N TRP A 46 -4.24 0.52 -5.54
CA TRP A 46 -4.14 -0.58 -4.58
C TRP A 46 -5.09 -0.39 -3.38
N SER A 47 -5.27 0.85 -2.93
CA SER A 47 -6.21 1.20 -1.85
C SER A 47 -7.61 0.71 -2.12
N ASP A 48 -8.11 0.93 -3.34
CA ASP A 48 -9.50 0.67 -3.70
C ASP A 48 -9.73 -0.84 -3.81
N VAL A 49 -8.78 -1.57 -4.39
CA VAL A 49 -8.82 -3.03 -4.50
C VAL A 49 -8.77 -3.67 -3.11
N VAL A 50 -7.86 -3.22 -2.24
CA VAL A 50 -7.73 -3.77 -0.88
C VAL A 50 -8.94 -3.42 -0.01
N TYR A 51 -9.44 -2.19 -0.09
CA TYR A 51 -10.65 -1.78 0.63
C TYR A 51 -11.84 -2.64 0.22
N ASN A 52 -12.08 -2.81 -1.08
CA ASN A 52 -13.16 -3.66 -1.57
C ASN A 52 -12.99 -5.13 -1.14
N GLY A 53 -11.75 -5.64 -1.09
CA GLY A 53 -11.46 -6.98 -0.55
C GLY A 53 -11.80 -7.11 0.94
N ILE A 54 -11.49 -6.08 1.73
CA ILE A 54 -11.84 -6.03 3.16
C ILE A 54 -13.36 -6.01 3.33
N ILE A 55 -14.07 -5.12 2.63
CA ILE A 55 -15.54 -5.04 2.67
C ILE A 55 -16.17 -6.36 2.22
N GLY A 56 -15.68 -6.97 1.15
CA GLY A 56 -16.15 -8.27 0.69
C GLY A 56 -15.96 -9.37 1.72
N THR A 57 -14.87 -9.34 2.50
CA THR A 57 -14.66 -10.28 3.59
C THR A 57 -15.58 -10.00 4.77
N ILE A 58 -15.78 -8.73 5.14
CA ILE A 58 -16.73 -8.31 6.18
C ILE A 58 -18.14 -8.83 5.87
N ASN A 59 -18.59 -8.65 4.63
CA ASN A 59 -19.92 -9.09 4.22
C ASN A 59 -20.08 -10.62 4.29
N LYS A 60 -18.99 -11.39 4.14
CA LYS A 60 -19.01 -12.86 4.23
C LYS A 60 -18.87 -13.41 5.65
N GLN A 61 -18.04 -12.78 6.47
CA GLN A 61 -17.67 -13.28 7.81
C GLN A 61 -18.39 -12.56 8.96
N GLY A 62 -19.12 -11.49 8.65
CA GLY A 62 -19.84 -10.66 9.62
C GLY A 62 -18.96 -9.54 10.21
N TYR A 63 -19.59 -8.41 10.52
CA TYR A 63 -18.94 -7.21 11.03
C TYR A 63 -18.16 -7.44 12.34
N ALA A 64 -18.60 -8.37 13.18
CA ALA A 64 -17.95 -8.68 14.46
C ALA A 64 -16.51 -9.18 14.31
N ALA A 65 -16.19 -9.92 13.23
CA ALA A 65 -14.85 -10.43 12.95
C ALA A 65 -13.84 -9.33 12.53
N PHE A 66 -14.35 -8.15 12.15
CA PHE A 66 -13.59 -7.03 11.62
C PHE A 66 -13.70 -5.75 12.45
N ARG A 67 -14.61 -5.69 13.43
CA ARG A 67 -14.76 -4.56 14.35
C ARG A 67 -13.44 -4.08 15.01
N PRO A 68 -12.43 -4.92 15.29
CA PRO A 68 -11.15 -4.45 15.82
C PRO A 68 -10.10 -4.10 14.73
N PHE A 69 -10.46 -4.04 13.45
CA PHE A 69 -9.49 -3.85 12.35
C PHE A 69 -8.96 -2.41 12.27
N ASN A 70 -8.05 -2.08 13.18
CA ASN A 70 -7.27 -0.86 13.17
C ASN A 70 -5.89 -1.18 12.60
N ILE A 71 -5.69 -1.02 11.28
CA ILE A 71 -4.45 -1.38 10.56
C ILE A 71 -3.23 -0.85 11.32
N LYS A 72 -2.43 -1.73 11.91
CA LYS A 72 -1.19 -1.34 12.61
C LYS A 72 0.02 -1.44 11.71
N HIS A 73 0.00 -2.40 10.79
CA HIS A 73 1.16 -2.73 9.96
C HIS A 73 0.76 -2.98 8.51
N VAL A 74 1.51 -2.40 7.58
CA VAL A 74 1.43 -2.70 6.15
C VAL A 74 2.83 -3.02 5.66
N PHE A 75 3.01 -4.23 5.15
CA PHE A 75 4.27 -4.67 4.55
C PHE A 75 4.14 -4.67 3.03
N ARG A 76 5.09 -4.03 2.36
CA ARG A 76 5.25 -4.11 0.90
C ARG A 76 6.38 -5.06 0.59
N HIS A 77 6.11 -6.08 -0.22
CA HIS A 77 7.12 -7.00 -0.73
C HIS A 77 7.39 -6.73 -2.21
N ASN A 78 8.58 -7.13 -2.68
CA ASN A 78 8.98 -7.11 -4.09
C ASN A 78 8.82 -5.74 -4.78
N LEU A 79 9.39 -4.69 -4.19
CA LEU A 79 9.44 -3.36 -4.79
C LEU A 79 10.45 -3.38 -5.96
N ILE A 80 9.97 -3.48 -7.19
CA ILE A 80 10.80 -3.56 -8.41
C ILE A 80 10.84 -2.25 -9.23
N ASP A 81 10.01 -1.27 -8.87
CA ASP A 81 9.96 0.01 -9.56
C ASP A 81 11.23 0.82 -9.29
N LYS A 82 11.99 1.13 -10.34
CA LYS A 82 13.28 1.86 -10.25
C LYS A 82 13.12 3.26 -9.65
N GLY A 83 12.02 3.95 -9.94
CA GLY A 83 11.74 5.28 -9.36
C GLY A 83 11.46 5.18 -7.87
N VAL A 84 10.73 4.15 -7.44
CA VAL A 84 10.50 3.87 -6.02
C VAL A 84 11.83 3.52 -5.33
N ILE A 85 12.64 2.66 -5.93
CA ILE A 85 13.95 2.26 -5.38
C ILE A 85 14.86 3.49 -5.23
N ALA A 86 14.93 4.36 -6.23
CA ALA A 86 15.76 5.57 -6.18
C ALA A 86 15.37 6.51 -5.03
N VAL A 87 14.06 6.72 -4.81
CA VAL A 87 13.60 7.52 -3.67
C VAL A 87 13.95 6.85 -2.34
N LEU A 88 13.78 5.53 -2.24
CA LEU A 88 14.13 4.80 -1.03
C LEU A 88 15.63 4.88 -0.73
N GLN A 89 16.49 4.71 -1.74
CA GLN A 89 17.95 4.85 -1.62
C GLN A 89 18.35 6.26 -1.18
N SER A 90 17.71 7.29 -1.76
CA SER A 90 17.91 8.68 -1.33
C SER A 90 17.50 8.90 0.12
N VAL A 91 16.38 8.32 0.57
CA VAL A 91 15.89 8.47 1.95
C VAL A 91 16.80 7.77 2.97
N ILE A 92 17.35 6.62 2.64
CA ILE A 92 18.27 5.89 3.52
C ILE A 92 19.74 6.31 3.36
N GLU A 93 20.01 7.27 2.45
CA GLU A 93 21.34 7.76 2.09
C GLU A 93 22.31 6.61 1.76
N SER A 94 21.80 5.59 1.06
CA SER A 94 22.57 4.39 0.73
C SER A 94 21.97 3.66 -0.47
N ASP A 95 22.83 3.11 -1.32
CA ASP A 95 22.42 2.25 -2.44
C ASP A 95 21.91 0.88 -1.96
N THR A 96 22.27 0.47 -0.74
CA THR A 96 21.96 -0.84 -0.20
C THR A 96 21.14 -0.74 1.08
N PRO A 97 19.96 -1.40 1.16
CA PRO A 97 19.22 -1.49 2.41
C PRO A 97 20.04 -2.22 3.48
N LYS A 98 19.93 -1.77 4.74
CA LYS A 98 20.48 -2.50 5.89
C LYS A 98 19.85 -3.91 5.93
N ARG A 99 20.69 -4.94 5.97
CA ARG A 99 20.25 -6.35 6.03
C ARG A 99 19.68 -6.76 7.40
N GLN A 100 19.84 -5.93 8.42
CA GLN A 100 19.31 -6.17 9.76
C GLN A 100 17.87 -5.67 9.85
N TRP A 101 16.95 -6.46 10.43
CA TRP A 101 15.60 -6.00 10.77
C TRP A 101 15.62 -5.15 12.05
N PRO A 102 14.88 -4.01 12.13
CA PRO A 102 13.96 -3.44 11.14
C PRO A 102 14.63 -2.49 10.11
N GLY A 103 15.96 -2.44 10.06
CA GLY A 103 16.71 -1.70 9.05
C GLY A 103 16.74 -0.21 9.32
N SER A 104 15.89 0.54 8.62
CA SER A 104 15.74 2.00 8.76
C SER A 104 14.33 2.33 9.23
N GLN A 105 14.22 3.19 10.23
CA GLN A 105 12.95 3.63 10.80
C GLN A 105 12.85 5.15 10.75
N PHE A 106 11.70 5.65 10.34
CA PHE A 106 11.43 7.08 10.23
C PHE A 106 10.12 7.40 10.93
N ALA A 107 10.12 8.41 11.81
CA ALA A 107 8.88 8.94 12.36
C ALA A 107 8.08 9.63 11.26
N ILE A 108 6.74 9.54 11.32
CA ILE A 108 5.83 10.04 10.28
C ILE A 108 5.98 11.55 10.01
N SER A 109 6.44 12.31 11.02
CA SER A 109 6.69 13.75 10.96
C SER A 109 7.97 14.13 10.22
N THR A 110 8.82 13.16 9.87
CA THR A 110 10.09 13.43 9.19
C THR A 110 9.92 13.65 7.69
N PRO A 111 10.77 14.49 7.05
CA PRO A 111 10.82 14.59 5.59
C PRO A 111 11.03 13.23 4.91
N GLN A 112 11.83 12.36 5.51
CA GLN A 112 12.11 11.00 5.05
C GLN A 112 10.83 10.16 4.95
N ALA A 113 10.03 10.12 6.03
CA ALA A 113 8.76 9.39 6.02
C ALA A 113 7.78 9.98 4.97
N ARG A 114 7.74 11.30 4.81
CA ARG A 114 6.91 11.93 3.77
C ARG A 114 7.37 11.58 2.35
N ALA A 115 8.67 11.55 2.11
CA ALA A 115 9.25 11.15 0.84
C ALA A 115 8.94 9.67 0.54
N VAL A 116 9.07 8.79 1.53
CA VAL A 116 8.67 7.38 1.38
C VAL A 116 7.17 7.28 1.07
N LEU A 117 6.31 8.05 1.73
CA LEU A 117 4.86 8.03 1.51
C LEU A 117 4.41 8.63 0.17
N SER A 118 5.26 9.43 -0.50
CA SER A 118 4.92 10.07 -1.76
C SER A 118 5.21 9.20 -2.99
N VAL A 119 5.91 8.08 -2.84
CA VAL A 119 6.15 7.14 -3.94
C VAL A 119 4.88 6.35 -4.28
N ALA A 120 4.70 5.96 -5.53
CA ALA A 120 3.46 5.33 -6.02
C ALA A 120 2.99 4.14 -5.16
N ASN A 121 3.93 3.30 -4.69
CA ASN A 121 3.64 2.14 -3.86
C ASN A 121 3.22 2.48 -2.42
N ALA A 122 3.61 3.64 -1.89
CA ALA A 122 3.23 4.09 -0.55
C ALA A 122 2.03 5.05 -0.56
N LYS A 123 1.81 5.77 -1.67
CA LYS A 123 0.62 6.61 -1.87
C LYS A 123 -0.68 5.85 -1.65
N GLY A 124 -0.79 4.61 -2.14
CA GLY A 124 -1.97 3.78 -1.90
C GLY A 124 -2.19 3.46 -0.41
N ILE A 125 -1.12 3.36 0.39
CA ILE A 125 -1.23 3.16 1.84
C ILE A 125 -1.73 4.45 2.50
N TRP A 126 -1.17 5.59 2.11
CA TRP A 126 -1.61 6.89 2.61
C TRP A 126 -3.08 7.16 2.26
N TRP A 127 -3.48 6.92 1.01
CA TRP A 127 -4.86 7.03 0.57
C TRP A 127 -5.78 6.13 1.38
N MET A 128 -5.47 4.84 1.52
CA MET A 128 -6.28 3.92 2.34
C MET A 128 -6.43 4.40 3.79
N LEU A 129 -5.36 4.92 4.39
CA LEU A 129 -5.41 5.46 5.76
C LEU A 129 -6.17 6.79 5.84
N ALA A 130 -6.07 7.65 4.82
CA ALA A 130 -6.68 8.98 4.81
C ALA A 130 -8.17 8.93 4.44
N SER A 131 -8.55 8.18 3.40
CA SER A 131 -9.91 8.09 2.87
C SER A 131 -10.85 7.22 3.70
N HIS A 132 -10.30 6.36 4.57
CA HIS A 132 -11.09 5.46 5.41
C HIS A 132 -10.81 5.65 6.90
N LYS A 133 -10.34 6.83 7.31
CA LYS A 133 -10.04 7.18 8.70
C LYS A 133 -11.18 6.82 9.67
N GLU A 134 -12.42 7.15 9.33
CA GLU A 134 -13.59 6.87 10.18
C GLU A 134 -13.90 5.36 10.26
N ALA A 135 -13.73 4.62 9.16
CA ALA A 135 -13.98 3.19 9.09
C ALA A 135 -12.84 2.33 9.69
N LEU A 136 -11.62 2.90 9.80
CA LEU A 136 -10.42 2.25 10.31
C LEU A 136 -9.99 2.76 11.70
N GLY A 137 -10.78 3.66 12.30
CA GLY A 137 -10.53 4.33 13.57
C GLY A 137 -9.74 5.64 13.43
N GLU A 138 -10.14 6.67 14.19
CA GLU A 138 -9.42 7.95 14.23
C GLU A 138 -7.95 7.73 14.62
N LYS A 139 -7.05 7.91 13.65
CA LYS A 139 -5.63 8.05 13.92
C LYS A 139 -5.33 9.52 14.17
N ALA A 140 -5.29 9.91 15.44
CA ALA A 140 -4.68 11.16 15.84
C ALA A 140 -3.18 11.09 15.51
N PHE A 141 -2.73 11.98 14.63
CA PHE A 141 -1.31 12.22 14.42
C PHE A 141 -0.89 13.26 15.47
N SER A 142 -0.27 12.82 16.56
CA SER A 142 0.38 13.75 17.50
C SER A 142 1.86 13.91 17.12
N SER A 143 2.27 15.16 16.95
CA SER A 143 3.68 15.57 16.95
C SER A 143 4.12 15.74 18.40
N HIS A 144 5.24 15.14 18.79
CA HIS A 144 6.06 15.55 19.92
C HIS A 144 7.46 15.86 19.38
#